data_AF-A0A966DNY7-F1
#
_entry.id   AF-A0A966DNY7-F1
#
_cell.length_a   1.000
_cell.length_b   1.000
_cell.length_c   1.000
_cell.angle_alpha   90.00
_cell.angle_beta   90.00
_cell.angle_gamma   90.00
#
_symmetry.space_group_name_H-M   'P 1'
#
loop_
_entity.id
_entity.type
_entity.pdbx_description
1 polymer ?
#
loop_
_entity_poly.entity_id
_entity_poly.type
_entity_poly.pdbx_seq_one_letter_code
_entity_poly.pdbx_strand_id
1 'polypeptide(L)' 'MTDTLSIAERSRLMSKIRGKNTGPERAVRSLLHRAGYRFRIHVRGLPGTP' A
#
# COMPACT_ATOMS: atom_id res chain seq x y z
N MET A 1 9.32 -21.91 2.67
CA MET A 1 8.00 -21.32 2.37
C MET A 1 7.66 -21.66 0.94
N THR A 2 6.75 -22.60 0.72
CA THR A 2 6.31 -23.03 -0.62
C THR A 2 5.05 -22.28 -0.99
N ASP A 3 5.07 -21.60 -2.13
CA ASP A 3 3.91 -20.94 -2.69
C ASP A 3 2.89 -22.02 -3.09
N THR A 4 1.67 -21.94 -2.57
CA THR A 4 0.61 -22.91 -2.87
C THR A 4 -0.02 -22.66 -4.24
N LEU A 5 0.31 -21.54 -4.88
CA LEU A 5 -0.24 -21.10 -6.16
C LEU A 5 0.78 -21.29 -7.28
N SER A 6 0.30 -21.60 -8.48
CA SER A 6 1.14 -21.56 -9.68
C SER A 6 1.60 -20.12 -9.97
N ILE A 7 2.70 -19.99 -10.71
CA ILE A 7 3.29 -18.68 -11.07
C ILE A 7 2.25 -17.79 -11.78
N ALA A 8 1.42 -18.37 -12.65
CA ALA A 8 0.38 -17.67 -13.39
C ALA A 8 -0.76 -17.18 -12.47
N GLU A 9 -1.18 -18.01 -11.52
CA GLU A 9 -2.21 -17.64 -10.54
C GLU A 9 -1.74 -16.54 -9.61
N ARG A 10 -0.49 -16.63 -9.13
CA ARG A 10 0.12 -15.59 -8.32
C ARG A 10 0.25 -14.28 -9.09
N SER A 11 0.69 -14.31 -10.35
CA SER A 11 0.76 -13.11 -11.20
C SER A 11 -0.61 -12.45 -11.36
N ARG A 12 -1.66 -13.25 -11.61
CA ARG A 12 -3.05 -12.78 -11.71
C ARG A 12 -3.59 -12.24 -10.39
N LEU A 13 -3.18 -12.80 -9.25
CA LEU A 13 -3.59 -12.31 -7.93
C LEU A 13 -2.89 -10.99 -7.60
N MET A 14 -1.57 -10.94 -7.81
CA MET A 14 -0.73 -9.76 -7.55
C MET A 14 -1.11 -8.57 -8.44
N SER A 15 -1.53 -8.81 -9.70
CA SER A 15 -1.99 -7.73 -10.59
C SER A 15 -3.27 -7.03 -10.12
N LYS A 16 -4.05 -7.67 -9.23
CA LYS A 16 -5.22 -7.05 -8.60
C LYS A 16 -4.86 -6.17 -7.40
N ILE A 17 -3.67 -6.32 -6.84
CA ILE A 17 -3.21 -5.54 -5.69
C ILE A 17 -2.82 -4.15 -6.18
N ARG A 18 -3.59 -3.13 -5.76
CA ARG A 18 -3.28 -1.74 -6.05
C ARG A 18 -2.16 -1.28 -5.13
N GLY A 19 -1.08 -0.73 -5.69
CA GLY A 19 0.06 -0.22 -4.92
C GLY A 19 -0.18 1.13 -4.21
N LYS A 20 -1.44 1.58 -4.09
CA LYS A 20 -1.82 2.86 -3.46
C LYS A 20 -3.17 2.73 -2.76
N ASN A 21 -3.34 3.47 -1.67
CA ASN A 21 -4.51 3.46 -0.81
C ASN A 21 -4.84 2.06 -0.26
N THR A 22 -3.80 1.30 0.07
CA THR A 22 -3.96 0.00 0.71
C THR A 22 -4.60 0.15 2.10
N GLY A 23 -5.17 -0.94 2.63
CA GLY A 23 -5.73 -0.98 3.99
C GLY A 23 -4.80 -0.38 5.07
N PRO A 24 -3.52 -0.77 5.16
CA PRO A 24 -2.59 -0.19 6.13
C PRO A 24 -2.32 1.30 5.91
N GLU A 25 -2.19 1.78 4.67
CA GLU A 25 -2.05 3.21 4.39
C GLU A 25 -3.26 4.01 4.91
N ARG A 26 -4.47 3.48 4.73
CA ARG A 26 -5.69 4.12 5.24
C ARG A 26 -5.74 4.14 6.77
N ALA A 27 -5.33 3.07 7.43
CA ALA A 27 -5.28 3.01 8.89
C ALA A 27 -4.31 4.05 9.47
N VAL A 28 -3.09 4.13 8.91
CA VAL A 28 -2.08 5.12 9.32
C VAL A 28 -2.57 6.55 9.03
N ARG A 29 -3.19 6.78 7.86
CA ARG A 29 -3.80 8.07 7.50
C ARG A 29 -4.82 8.54 8.52
N SER A 30 -5.74 7.65 8.91
CA SER A 30 -6.77 7.94 9.91
C SER A 30 -6.15 8.23 11.27
N LEU A 31 -5.11 7.49 11.68
CA LEU A 31 -4.42 7.71 12.94
C LEU A 31 -3.71 9.07 12.98
N LEU A 32 -2.95 9.40 11.92
CA LEU A 32 -2.25 10.69 11.82
C LEU A 32 -3.21 11.88 11.77
N HIS A 33 -4.34 11.73 11.08
CA HIS A 33 -5.37 12.76 11.03
C HIS A 33 -6.01 12.98 12.41
N ARG A 34 -6.31 11.91 13.16
CA ARG A 34 -6.83 12.01 14.54
C ARG A 34 -5.82 12.63 15.50
N ALA A 35 -4.53 12.41 15.27
CA ALA A 35 -3.46 13.02 16.04
C ALA A 35 -3.14 14.48 15.63
N GLY A 36 -3.85 15.05 14.65
CA GLY A 36 -3.71 16.45 14.23
C GLY A 36 -2.52 16.75 13.32
N TYR A 37 -1.85 15.72 12.78
CA TYR A 37 -0.71 15.92 11.88
C TYR A 37 -1.18 16.27 10.47
N ARG A 38 -0.50 17.25 9.85
CA ARG A 38 -0.60 17.52 8.41
C ARG A 38 0.47 16.72 7.67
N PHE A 39 0.05 15.83 6.78
CA PHE A 39 0.95 15.01 5.96
C PHE A 39 0.51 15.07 4.49
N ARG A 40 1.47 14.81 3.59
CA ARG A 40 1.24 14.71 2.14
C ARG A 40 1.35 13.24 1.74
N ILE A 41 0.49 12.80 0.83
CA ILE A 41 0.49 11.42 0.30
C ILE A 41 1.10 11.40 -1.10
N HIS A 42 1.72 10.28 -1.51
CA HIS A 42 2.20 10.04 -2.86
C HIS A 42 3.10 11.16 -3.45
N VAL A 43 3.99 11.73 -2.64
CA VAL A 43 4.90 12.82 -3.05
C VAL A 43 6.03 12.30 -3.93
N ARG A 44 5.87 12.34 -5.26
CA ARG A 44 6.83 11.81 -6.25
C ARG A 44 8.30 12.26 -6.12
N GLY A 45 8.57 13.31 -5.36
CA GLY A 45 9.92 13.85 -5.13
C GLY A 45 10.64 13.27 -3.91
N LEU A 46 10.03 12.37 -3.14
CA LEU A 46 10.65 11.76 -1.97
C LEU A 46 10.98 10.28 -2.22
N PRO A 47 12.18 9.81 -1.82
CA PRO A 47 12.51 8.40 -1.90
C PRO A 47 11.58 7.60 -0.97
N GLY A 48 11.05 6.48 -1.47
CA GLY A 48 10.17 5.61 -0.71
C GLY A 48 8.70 6.03 -0.67
N THR A 49 8.23 6.84 -1.64
CA THR A 49 6.82 7.26 -1.74
C THR A 49 5.81 6.12 -1.52
N PRO A 50 5.10 6.09 -0.39
CA PRO A 50 3.91 5.27 -0.26
C PRO A 50 2.74 5.95 -0.99
#